data_AF-A0AAT9H9G2-F1
#
_entry.id   AF-A0AAT9H9G2-F1
#
_cell.length_a   1.000
_cell.length_b   1.000
_cell.length_c   1.000
_cell.angle_alpha   90.00
_cell.angle_beta   90.00
_cell.angle_gamma   90.00
#
_symmetry.space_group_name_H-M   'P 1'
#
loop_
_entity.id
_entity.type
_entity.pdbx_description
1 polymer ?
#
loop_
_entity_poly.entity_id
_entity_poly.type
_entity_poly.pdbx_seq_one_letter_code
_entity_poly.pdbx_strand_id
1 'polypeptide(L)'
;MVMAEMPLYPGLGVLYEHELDAHGVGAVMLTHKWQPADLLAPHSDIDVRVLIPQSPADWEEWNHRLAAAHAAAVSREGSHRRLLEHPPGFAFTVAEADGRLVSAPELATWSLISGNARDFQRWKSRAQMAPWCEVDERFYRGILQARLGGRYQLAADSTDNVMGDVAAYRRHCVAWHYLAPCWFAAAALATRTRCPGKTAALTQWRPDGLDGYAELFLRHADDGPDAHPRGPRHLLRTAHVALGAAMRRVPDAASTASEDKEHTHTDWVMTAGMLRVRVARWLYYLDPPPGVATECLIRREAKELRSAAGTLNALAADATTPAQRLAARMTTLIPTGPTTAGTLCAALALWHRQRSTVQDFLSHTPGDAHP
;
A
#
# COMPACT_ATOMS: atom_id res chain seq x y z
N MET A 1 -38.29 12.09 -3.67
CA MET A 1 -37.60 10.83 -3.29
C MET A 1 -36.17 11.24 -2.94
N VAL A 2 -35.87 11.37 -1.64
CA VAL A 2 -34.52 11.73 -1.19
C VAL A 2 -33.65 10.49 -1.45
N MET A 3 -32.79 10.54 -2.47
CA MET A 3 -31.77 9.51 -2.63
C MET A 3 -30.90 9.58 -1.37
N ALA A 4 -30.92 8.52 -0.57
CA ALA A 4 -29.96 8.39 0.52
C ALA A 4 -28.57 8.46 -0.11
N GLU A 5 -27.79 9.50 0.23
CA GLU A 5 -26.40 9.60 -0.20
C GLU A 5 -25.69 8.32 0.24
N MET A 6 -25.08 7.61 -0.71
CA MET A 6 -24.28 6.45 -0.35
C MET A 6 -23.11 6.90 0.53
N PRO A 7 -22.68 6.07 1.49
CA PRO A 7 -21.47 6.36 2.24
C PRO A 7 -20.30 6.62 1.28
N LEU A 8 -19.46 7.60 1.61
CA LEU A 8 -18.43 8.18 0.73
C LEU A 8 -17.55 7.12 0.03
N TYR A 9 -16.94 6.20 0.79
CA TYR A 9 -15.99 5.22 0.23
C TYR A 9 -16.65 4.14 -0.64
N PRO A 10 -17.80 3.54 -0.27
CA PRO A 10 -18.57 2.70 -1.19
C PRO A 10 -18.91 3.41 -2.52
N GLY A 11 -19.35 4.67 -2.46
CA GLY A 11 -19.63 5.46 -3.67
C GLY A 11 -18.41 5.69 -4.52
N LEU A 12 -17.29 6.05 -3.89
CA LEU A 12 -16.01 6.22 -4.56
C LEU A 12 -15.52 4.91 -5.21
N GLY A 13 -15.74 3.77 -4.56
CA GLY A 13 -15.38 2.45 -5.08
C GLY A 13 -16.15 2.08 -6.36
N VAL A 14 -17.47 2.30 -6.37
CA VAL A 14 -18.33 2.08 -7.55
C VAL A 14 -17.93 2.99 -8.70
N LEU A 15 -17.66 4.26 -8.40
CA LEU A 15 -17.18 5.22 -9.40
C LEU A 15 -15.84 4.77 -9.98
N TYR A 16 -14.91 4.32 -9.14
CA TYR A 16 -13.60 3.88 -9.59
C TYR A 16 -13.69 2.63 -10.46
N GLU A 17 -14.52 1.65 -10.09
CA GLU A 17 -14.82 0.48 -10.93
C GLU A 17 -15.35 0.88 -12.30
N HIS A 18 -16.33 1.79 -12.34
CA HIS A 18 -16.90 2.27 -13.59
C HIS A 18 -15.85 2.89 -14.52
N GLU A 19 -14.93 3.70 -13.99
CA GLU A 19 -13.85 4.30 -14.79
C GLU A 19 -12.85 3.23 -15.28
N LEU A 20 -12.51 2.23 -14.47
CA LEU A 20 -11.64 1.13 -14.90
C LEU A 20 -12.26 0.32 -16.05
N ASP A 21 -13.57 0.09 -16.01
CA ASP A 21 -14.31 -0.59 -17.07
C ASP A 21 -14.40 0.27 -18.34
N ALA A 22 -14.74 1.55 -18.20
CA ALA A 22 -14.84 2.49 -19.33
C ALA A 22 -13.52 2.63 -20.10
N HIS A 23 -12.39 2.47 -19.42
CA HIS A 23 -11.05 2.54 -19.99
C HIS A 23 -10.46 1.16 -20.36
N GLY A 24 -11.21 0.07 -20.18
CA GLY A 24 -10.78 -1.27 -20.59
C GLY A 24 -9.55 -1.79 -19.85
N VAL A 25 -9.47 -1.53 -18.54
CA VAL A 25 -8.41 -2.06 -17.66
C VAL A 25 -8.61 -3.55 -17.38
N GLY A 26 -9.85 -4.04 -17.43
CA GLY A 26 -10.17 -5.46 -17.27
C GLY A 26 -9.94 -5.99 -15.85
N ALA A 27 -10.19 -5.15 -14.84
CA ALA A 27 -10.20 -5.58 -13.45
C ALA A 27 -11.39 -6.52 -13.20
N VAL A 28 -11.15 -7.65 -12.54
CA VAL A 28 -12.21 -8.59 -12.14
C VAL A 28 -12.56 -8.49 -10.66
N MET A 29 -11.70 -7.85 -9.88
CA MET A 29 -11.94 -7.53 -8.49
C MET A 29 -11.10 -6.34 -8.07
N LEU A 30 -11.72 -5.47 -7.28
CA LEU A 30 -11.06 -4.34 -6.65
C LEU A 30 -11.08 -4.53 -5.15
N THR A 31 -9.92 -4.33 -4.53
CA THR A 31 -9.81 -4.28 -3.07
C THR A 31 -9.09 -3.01 -2.67
N HIS A 32 -9.15 -2.68 -1.39
CA HIS A 32 -8.30 -1.65 -0.83
C HIS A 32 -7.63 -2.14 0.44
N LYS A 33 -6.50 -1.52 0.77
CA LYS A 33 -5.87 -1.69 2.07
C LYS A 33 -6.64 -0.95 3.14
N TRP A 34 -6.65 -1.60 4.30
CA TRP A 34 -7.35 -1.29 5.54
C TRP A 34 -8.83 -1.68 5.57
N GLN A 35 -9.35 -1.87 6.78
CA GLN A 35 -10.78 -2.16 6.98
C GLN A 35 -11.61 -0.88 6.80
N PRO A 36 -12.92 -0.96 6.52
CA PRO A 36 -13.75 0.25 6.39
C PRO A 36 -13.68 1.16 7.63
N ALA A 37 -13.57 0.58 8.82
CA ALA A 37 -13.42 1.30 10.09
C ALA A 37 -12.05 2.02 10.26
N ASP A 38 -11.13 1.84 9.31
CA ASP A 38 -9.82 2.50 9.28
C ASP A 38 -9.76 3.64 8.24
N LEU A 39 -10.82 3.80 7.44
CA LEU A 39 -10.97 4.82 6.40
C LEU A 39 -11.80 5.98 6.95
N LEU A 40 -11.11 7.04 7.38
CA LEU A 40 -11.75 8.16 8.07
C LEU A 40 -11.90 9.32 7.10
N ALA A 41 -13.12 9.56 6.67
CA ALA A 41 -13.44 10.71 5.83
C ALA A 41 -13.21 12.03 6.60
N PRO A 42 -12.86 13.12 5.90
CA PRO A 42 -12.46 13.19 4.50
C PRO A 42 -10.93 12.97 4.31
N HIS A 43 -10.24 12.41 5.30
CA HIS A 43 -8.79 12.49 5.40
C HIS A 43 -8.04 11.23 4.95
N SER A 44 -8.65 10.04 4.98
CA SER A 44 -8.01 8.82 4.50
C SER A 44 -8.15 8.68 2.98
N ASP A 45 -7.04 8.36 2.33
CA ASP A 45 -7.03 7.84 0.96
C ASP A 45 -7.39 6.35 0.93
N ILE A 46 -7.81 5.90 -0.24
CA ILE A 46 -8.07 4.50 -0.54
C ILE A 46 -6.89 3.89 -1.28
N ASP A 47 -6.16 3.02 -0.59
CA ASP A 47 -5.02 2.28 -1.12
C ASP A 47 -5.49 1.08 -1.97
N VAL A 48 -5.88 1.32 -3.22
CA VAL A 48 -6.46 0.28 -4.09
C VAL A 48 -5.46 -0.83 -4.46
N ARG A 49 -5.96 -2.05 -4.65
CA ARG A 49 -5.30 -3.18 -5.30
C ARG A 49 -6.21 -3.69 -6.41
N VAL A 50 -5.62 -3.98 -7.56
CA VAL A 50 -6.36 -4.49 -8.72
C VAL A 50 -6.08 -5.97 -8.91
N LEU A 51 -7.14 -6.76 -9.06
CA LEU A 51 -7.04 -8.15 -9.46
C LEU A 51 -7.48 -8.28 -10.91
N ILE A 52 -6.62 -8.88 -11.74
CA ILE A 52 -6.87 -9.13 -13.16
C ILE A 52 -6.94 -10.63 -13.42
N PRO A 53 -7.66 -11.10 -14.45
CA PRO A 53 -7.82 -12.53 -14.69
C PRO A 53 -6.49 -13.19 -15.07
N GLN A 54 -5.66 -12.50 -15.85
CA GLN A 54 -4.36 -12.94 -16.33
C GLN A 54 -3.48 -11.74 -16.65
N SER A 55 -2.17 -11.95 -16.80
CA SER A 55 -1.24 -10.91 -17.26
C SER A 55 -1.68 -10.37 -18.63
N PRO A 56 -1.72 -9.04 -18.84
CA PRO A 56 -1.98 -8.46 -20.14
C PRO A 56 -0.82 -8.77 -21.09
N ALA A 57 -1.12 -8.82 -22.38
CA ALA A 57 -0.09 -8.96 -23.42
C ALA A 57 0.86 -7.76 -23.45
N ASP A 58 0.37 -6.57 -23.07
CA ASP A 58 1.17 -5.37 -22.96
C ASP A 58 0.89 -4.60 -21.66
N TRP A 59 1.84 -4.70 -20.73
CA TRP A 59 1.80 -3.94 -19.48
C TRP A 59 1.89 -2.43 -19.69
N GLU A 60 2.58 -1.95 -20.73
CA GLU A 60 2.70 -0.51 -20.99
C GLU A 60 1.36 0.08 -21.39
N GLU A 61 0.69 -0.53 -22.38
CA GLU A 61 -0.67 -0.13 -22.79
C GLU A 61 -1.67 -0.24 -21.63
N TRP A 62 -1.63 -1.33 -20.88
CA TRP A 62 -2.50 -1.53 -19.71
C TRP A 62 -2.32 -0.41 -18.66
N ASN A 63 -1.08 0.03 -18.42
CA ASN A 63 -0.81 1.13 -17.50
C ASN A 63 -1.29 2.49 -18.01
N HIS A 64 -1.23 2.75 -19.32
CA HIS A 64 -1.79 3.99 -19.89
C HIS A 64 -3.31 4.05 -19.65
N ARG A 65 -4.01 2.93 -19.86
CA ARG A 65 -5.44 2.82 -19.56
C ARG A 65 -5.73 3.01 -18.07
N LEU A 66 -4.94 2.41 -17.20
CA LEU A 66 -5.08 2.58 -15.75
C LEU A 66 -4.84 4.03 -15.30
N ALA A 67 -3.82 4.71 -15.85
CA ALA A 67 -3.57 6.12 -15.56
C ALA A 67 -4.74 7.00 -16.00
N ALA A 68 -5.26 6.77 -17.21
CA ALA A 68 -6.41 7.52 -17.74
C ALA A 68 -7.67 7.32 -16.88
N ALA A 69 -7.99 6.08 -16.51
CA ALA A 69 -9.11 5.77 -15.63
C ALA A 69 -8.99 6.45 -14.26
N HIS A 70 -7.79 6.42 -13.68
CA HIS A 70 -7.53 7.06 -12.40
C HIS A 70 -7.68 8.58 -12.48
N ALA A 71 -7.09 9.20 -13.51
CA ALA A 71 -7.21 10.64 -13.75
C ALA A 71 -8.68 11.05 -13.98
N ALA A 72 -9.46 10.25 -14.70
CA ALA A 72 -10.89 10.47 -14.89
C ALA A 72 -11.64 10.46 -13.56
N ALA A 73 -11.42 9.43 -12.72
CA ALA A 73 -12.06 9.31 -11.40
C ALA A 73 -11.73 10.48 -10.47
N VAL A 74 -10.45 10.89 -10.42
CA VAL A 74 -9.98 12.03 -9.61
C VAL A 74 -10.59 13.35 -10.10
N SER A 75 -10.81 13.49 -11.41
CA SER A 75 -11.34 14.72 -12.01
C SER A 75 -12.83 14.94 -11.75
N ARG A 76 -13.58 13.90 -11.32
CA ARG A 76 -15.03 13.97 -11.11
C ARG A 76 -15.41 14.97 -10.02
N GLU A 77 -14.69 14.98 -8.90
CA GLU A 77 -14.97 15.85 -7.75
C GLU A 77 -13.69 16.27 -7.04
N GLY A 78 -13.65 17.51 -6.54
CA GLY A 78 -12.46 18.05 -5.86
C GLY A 78 -12.08 17.27 -4.58
N SER A 79 -13.05 16.65 -3.91
CA SER A 79 -12.83 15.77 -2.75
C SER A 79 -12.02 14.52 -3.11
N HIS A 80 -12.16 14.00 -4.34
CA HIS A 80 -11.49 12.78 -4.78
C HIS A 80 -9.97 12.93 -4.85
N ARG A 81 -9.44 14.15 -4.99
CA ARG A 81 -7.99 14.40 -5.01
C ARG A 81 -7.27 13.88 -3.78
N ARG A 82 -7.93 13.98 -2.60
CA ARG A 82 -7.41 13.41 -1.36
C ARG A 82 -7.68 11.92 -1.25
N LEU A 83 -8.90 11.50 -1.61
CA LEU A 83 -9.36 10.13 -1.37
C LEU A 83 -8.71 9.14 -2.35
N LEU A 84 -8.43 9.55 -3.59
CA LEU A 84 -7.74 8.82 -4.64
C LEU A 84 -6.38 9.47 -4.91
N GLU A 85 -5.61 9.77 -3.85
CA GLU A 85 -4.32 10.48 -3.99
C GLU A 85 -3.32 9.75 -4.90
N HIS A 86 -3.42 8.42 -4.96
CA HIS A 86 -2.53 7.56 -5.74
C HIS A 86 -3.32 6.57 -6.60
N PRO A 87 -2.82 6.25 -7.82
CA PRO A 87 -3.25 5.05 -8.53
C PRO A 87 -2.97 3.79 -7.70
N PRO A 88 -3.55 2.63 -8.09
CA PRO A 88 -3.45 1.40 -7.32
C PRO A 88 -2.01 1.06 -6.92
N GLY A 89 -1.86 0.53 -5.71
CA GLY A 89 -0.55 0.20 -5.15
C GLY A 89 0.05 -1.09 -5.73
N PHE A 90 -0.82 -2.03 -6.14
CA PHE A 90 -0.43 -3.32 -6.72
C PHE A 90 -1.46 -3.79 -7.74
N ALA A 91 -1.00 -4.60 -8.68
CA ALA A 91 -1.84 -5.43 -9.55
C ALA A 91 -1.42 -6.91 -9.46
N PHE A 92 -2.36 -7.78 -9.13
CA PHE A 92 -2.13 -9.23 -9.05
C PHE A 92 -3.06 -9.98 -10.00
N THR A 93 -2.65 -11.16 -10.44
CA THR A 93 -3.56 -12.06 -11.14
C THR A 93 -4.40 -12.85 -10.15
N VAL A 94 -5.58 -13.30 -10.57
CA VAL A 94 -6.41 -14.22 -9.76
C VAL A 94 -5.64 -15.50 -9.42
N ALA A 95 -4.84 -16.03 -10.37
CA ALA A 95 -4.01 -17.21 -10.15
C ALA A 95 -2.97 -17.01 -9.04
N GLU A 96 -2.35 -15.82 -8.93
CA GLU A 96 -1.40 -15.51 -7.85
C GLU A 96 -2.08 -15.46 -6.48
N ALA A 97 -3.29 -14.89 -6.39
CA ALA A 97 -4.06 -14.87 -5.15
C ALA A 97 -4.53 -16.28 -4.76
N ASP A 98 -5.02 -17.08 -5.72
CA ASP A 98 -5.44 -18.45 -5.49
C ASP A 98 -4.28 -19.38 -5.12
N GLY A 99 -3.13 -19.19 -5.76
CA GLY A 99 -1.89 -19.93 -5.57
C GLY A 99 -1.11 -19.55 -4.31
N ARG A 100 -1.63 -18.63 -3.47
CA ARG A 100 -1.00 -18.15 -2.22
C ARG A 100 0.35 -17.45 -2.44
N LEU A 101 0.53 -16.82 -3.59
CA LEU A 101 1.76 -16.09 -3.92
C LEU A 101 1.72 -14.63 -3.43
N VAL A 102 0.53 -14.10 -3.16
CA VAL A 102 0.39 -12.80 -2.48
C VAL A 102 0.61 -13.00 -0.99
N SER A 103 1.48 -12.18 -0.39
CA SER A 103 1.83 -12.32 1.02
C SER A 103 0.60 -12.29 1.94
N ALA A 104 0.52 -13.27 2.85
CA ALA A 104 -0.55 -13.37 3.84
C ALA A 104 -0.74 -12.10 4.70
N PRO A 105 0.31 -11.42 5.21
CA PRO A 105 0.10 -10.20 5.99
C PRO A 105 -0.44 -9.03 5.17
N GLU A 106 -0.15 -8.93 3.86
CA GLU A 106 -0.78 -7.93 2.99
C GLU A 106 -2.25 -8.27 2.75
N LEU A 107 -2.57 -9.51 2.32
CA LEU A 107 -3.94 -9.97 2.07
C LEU A 107 -4.86 -9.82 3.29
N ALA A 108 -4.35 -10.08 4.50
CA ALA A 108 -5.13 -9.98 5.73
C ALA A 108 -5.68 -8.56 6.00
N THR A 109 -5.04 -7.53 5.43
CA THR A 109 -5.44 -6.13 5.60
C THR A 109 -6.47 -5.66 4.57
N TRP A 110 -6.80 -6.48 3.57
CA TRP A 110 -7.65 -6.05 2.48
C TRP A 110 -9.13 -6.01 2.86
N SER A 111 -9.85 -5.19 2.11
CA SER A 111 -11.31 -5.09 2.10
C SER A 111 -11.79 -5.05 0.65
N LEU A 112 -12.93 -5.68 0.39
CA LEU A 112 -13.51 -5.75 -0.96
C LEU A 112 -14.19 -4.43 -1.32
N ILE A 113 -13.88 -3.91 -2.51
CA ILE A 113 -14.65 -2.84 -3.16
C ILE A 113 -15.71 -3.49 -4.05
N SER A 114 -15.26 -4.33 -4.99
CA SER A 114 -16.11 -4.98 -5.99
C SER A 114 -15.52 -6.31 -6.46
N GLY A 115 -16.35 -7.16 -7.08
CA GLY A 115 -15.97 -8.50 -7.56
C GLY A 115 -16.54 -9.64 -6.70
N ASN A 116 -15.95 -10.84 -6.84
CA ASN A 116 -16.47 -12.05 -6.20
C ASN A 116 -16.15 -12.12 -4.69
N ALA A 117 -17.15 -11.86 -3.85
CA ALA A 117 -17.02 -11.90 -2.39
C ALA A 117 -16.61 -13.27 -1.84
N ARG A 118 -17.03 -14.38 -2.46
CA ARG A 118 -16.68 -15.73 -2.01
C ARG A 118 -15.19 -16.01 -2.20
N ASP A 119 -14.64 -15.64 -3.36
CA ASP A 119 -13.21 -15.81 -3.64
C ASP A 119 -12.37 -14.92 -2.72
N PHE A 120 -12.78 -13.66 -2.54
CA PHE A 120 -12.12 -12.75 -1.61
C PHE A 120 -12.10 -13.29 -0.17
N GLN A 121 -13.25 -13.76 0.34
CA GLN A 121 -13.32 -14.32 1.69
C GLN A 121 -12.48 -15.59 1.83
N ARG A 122 -12.42 -16.43 0.78
CA ARG A 122 -11.52 -17.60 0.73
C ARG A 122 -10.06 -17.18 0.89
N TRP A 123 -9.59 -16.18 0.15
CA TRP A 123 -8.21 -15.68 0.25
C TRP A 123 -7.93 -15.07 1.62
N LYS A 124 -8.81 -14.20 2.10
CA LYS A 124 -8.67 -13.53 3.41
C LYS A 124 -8.63 -14.54 4.55
N SER A 125 -9.53 -15.54 4.54
CA SER A 125 -9.57 -16.59 5.55
C SER A 125 -8.30 -17.44 5.55
N ARG A 126 -7.81 -17.82 4.36
CA ARG A 126 -6.53 -18.53 4.22
C ARG A 126 -5.37 -17.71 4.77
N ALA A 127 -5.29 -16.43 4.42
CA ALA A 127 -4.24 -15.54 4.92
C ALA A 127 -4.28 -15.39 6.45
N GLN A 128 -5.47 -15.30 7.04
CA GLN A 128 -5.64 -15.20 8.49
C GLN A 128 -5.30 -16.50 9.23
N MET A 129 -5.62 -17.65 8.64
CA MET A 129 -5.36 -18.97 9.26
C MET A 129 -3.97 -19.54 8.99
N ALA A 130 -3.20 -18.97 8.05
CA ALA A 130 -1.84 -19.43 7.78
C ALA A 130 -0.96 -19.31 9.03
N PRO A 131 -0.03 -20.24 9.28
CA PRO A 131 0.94 -20.08 10.37
C PRO A 131 1.70 -18.76 10.24
N TRP A 132 2.12 -18.20 11.38
CA TRP A 132 3.02 -17.05 11.39
C TRP A 132 4.41 -17.47 10.89
N CYS A 133 4.98 -16.73 9.94
CA CYS A 133 6.28 -17.02 9.36
C CYS A 133 7.19 -15.78 9.26
N GLU A 134 8.36 -15.94 8.64
CA GLU A 134 9.36 -14.87 8.48
C GLU A 134 8.87 -13.72 7.57
N VAL A 135 7.99 -14.01 6.61
CA VAL A 135 7.37 -12.98 5.75
C VAL A 135 6.51 -12.04 6.60
N ASP A 136 5.81 -12.55 7.61
CA ASP A 136 5.06 -11.72 8.56
C ASP A 136 5.98 -10.82 9.36
N GLU A 137 7.03 -11.39 9.96
CA GLU A 137 8.04 -10.62 10.71
C GLU A 137 8.60 -9.48 9.84
N ARG A 138 9.02 -9.80 8.61
CA ARG A 138 9.59 -8.83 7.67
C ARG A 138 8.59 -7.73 7.31
N PHE A 139 7.33 -8.09 7.04
CA PHE A 139 6.27 -7.13 6.71
C PHE A 139 6.02 -6.14 7.86
N TYR A 140 5.76 -6.64 9.06
CA TYR A 140 5.42 -5.78 10.20
C TYR A 140 6.63 -4.98 10.69
N ARG A 141 7.83 -5.58 10.72
CA ARG A 141 9.06 -4.83 11.05
C ARG A 141 9.37 -3.77 9.99
N GLY A 142 9.10 -4.04 8.71
CA GLY A 142 9.21 -3.05 7.64
C GLY A 142 8.33 -1.82 7.88
N ILE A 143 7.09 -2.01 8.34
CA ILE A 143 6.19 -0.91 8.73
C ILE A 143 6.79 -0.06 9.85
N LEU A 144 7.36 -0.70 10.88
CA LEU A 144 8.00 -0.03 12.01
C LEU A 144 9.28 0.70 11.59
N GLN A 145 10.18 0.05 10.85
CA GLN A 145 11.44 0.62 10.39
C GLN A 145 11.23 1.85 9.50
N ALA A 146 10.14 1.88 8.73
CA ALA A 146 9.77 3.02 7.89
C ALA A 146 9.37 4.27 8.70
N ARG A 147 8.96 4.13 9.97
CA ARG A 147 8.36 5.20 10.78
C ARG A 147 9.12 5.52 12.07
N LEU A 148 9.84 4.56 12.63
CA LEU A 148 10.57 4.70 13.90
C LEU A 148 12.00 5.22 13.69
N GLY A 149 12.60 5.72 14.79
CA GLY A 149 13.97 6.27 14.81
C GLY A 149 14.05 7.77 14.48
N GLY A 150 13.05 8.57 14.86
CA GLY A 150 13.03 10.03 14.60
C GLY A 150 12.71 10.42 13.15
N ARG A 151 12.27 9.46 12.33
CA ARG A 151 12.05 9.63 10.89
C ARG A 151 10.70 10.24 10.54
N TYR A 152 9.66 10.02 11.36
CA TYR A 152 8.37 10.63 11.07
C TYR A 152 8.43 12.14 11.32
N GLN A 153 8.13 12.89 10.28
CA GLN A 153 8.07 14.34 10.29
C GLN A 153 6.69 14.74 9.79
N LEU A 154 5.87 15.35 10.64
CA LEU A 154 4.52 15.79 10.25
C LEU A 154 4.55 16.77 9.07
N ALA A 155 5.63 17.54 8.91
CA ALA A 155 5.81 18.44 7.76
C ALA A 155 6.04 17.70 6.42
N ALA A 156 6.36 16.41 6.44
CA ALA A 156 6.49 15.59 5.25
C ALA A 156 5.14 15.00 4.77
N ASP A 157 4.08 15.14 5.58
CA ASP A 157 2.71 14.91 5.13
C ASP A 157 2.20 16.14 4.38
N SER A 158 2.02 15.97 3.06
CA SER A 158 1.54 17.04 2.19
C SER A 158 0.09 17.38 2.54
N THR A 159 -0.22 18.67 2.50
CA THR A 159 -1.58 19.19 2.67
C THR A 159 -2.15 19.68 1.33
N ASP A 160 -1.45 19.45 0.23
CA ASP A 160 -1.70 20.14 -1.05
C ASP A 160 -3.02 19.69 -1.69
N ASN A 161 -3.40 18.42 -1.50
CA ASN A 161 -4.67 17.87 -1.97
C ASN A 161 -5.78 17.86 -0.90
N VAL A 162 -5.52 18.45 0.28
CA VAL A 162 -6.48 18.43 1.40
C VAL A 162 -7.49 19.55 1.24
N MET A 163 -8.76 19.16 1.14
CA MET A 163 -9.88 20.10 1.14
C MET A 163 -10.41 20.27 2.57
N GLY A 164 -10.52 21.50 3.06
CA GLY A 164 -11.12 21.81 4.36
C GLY A 164 -10.12 21.94 5.52
N ASP A 165 -10.43 21.33 6.67
CA ASP A 165 -9.68 21.53 7.91
C ASP A 165 -8.29 20.85 7.88
N VAL A 166 -7.28 21.62 7.52
CA VAL A 166 -5.86 21.21 7.52
C VAL A 166 -5.38 20.84 8.93
N ALA A 167 -5.90 21.46 9.98
CA ALA A 167 -5.51 21.12 11.35
C ALA A 167 -6.07 19.75 11.75
N ALA A 168 -7.30 19.42 11.35
CA ALA A 168 -7.87 18.08 11.48
C ALA A 168 -7.07 17.05 10.69
N TYR A 169 -6.73 17.34 9.43
CA TYR A 169 -5.89 16.47 8.63
C TYR A 169 -4.53 16.21 9.29
N ARG A 170 -3.87 17.23 9.83
CA ARG A 170 -2.60 17.05 10.56
C ARG A 170 -2.75 16.17 11.80
N ARG A 171 -3.86 16.25 12.54
CA ARG A 171 -4.15 15.32 13.64
C ARG A 171 -4.36 13.90 13.09
N HIS A 172 -5.07 13.77 11.97
CA HIS A 172 -5.25 12.50 11.27
C HIS A 172 -3.91 11.88 10.86
N CYS A 173 -2.97 12.63 10.29
CA CYS A 173 -1.64 12.11 9.95
C CYS A 173 -0.93 11.52 11.17
N VAL A 174 -0.95 12.23 12.32
CA VAL A 174 -0.32 11.74 13.54
C VAL A 174 -1.00 10.46 14.04
N ALA A 175 -2.33 10.45 14.13
CA ALA A 175 -3.07 9.32 14.68
C ALA A 175 -3.06 8.11 13.73
N TRP A 176 -3.36 8.32 12.45
CA TRP A 176 -3.71 7.26 11.50
C TRP A 176 -2.66 6.97 10.42
N HIS A 177 -1.70 7.87 10.16
CA HIS A 177 -0.56 7.59 9.27
C HIS A 177 0.72 7.25 10.02
N TYR A 178 0.88 7.78 11.23
CA TYR A 178 2.03 7.52 12.09
C TYR A 178 1.75 6.47 13.17
N LEU A 179 0.92 6.80 14.17
CA LEU A 179 0.77 5.95 15.34
C LEU A 179 0.05 4.63 15.04
N ALA A 180 -1.16 4.68 14.48
CA ALA A 180 -1.98 3.50 14.32
C ALA A 180 -1.33 2.42 13.43
N PRO A 181 -0.62 2.75 12.31
CA PRO A 181 0.16 1.75 11.56
C PRO A 181 1.31 1.15 12.37
N CYS A 182 1.98 1.94 13.22
CA CYS A 182 3.02 1.41 14.11
C CYS A 182 2.43 0.54 15.23
N TRP A 183 1.31 0.93 15.81
CA TRP A 183 0.61 0.13 16.81
C TRP A 183 0.10 -1.19 16.23
N PHE A 184 -0.45 -1.13 15.02
CA PHE A 184 -0.86 -2.30 14.23
C PHE A 184 0.29 -3.28 14.04
N ALA A 185 1.45 -2.81 13.62
CA ALA A 185 2.62 -3.67 13.43
C ALA A 185 3.18 -4.19 14.76
N ALA A 186 3.23 -3.36 15.79
CA ALA A 186 3.69 -3.77 17.12
C ALA A 186 2.77 -4.83 17.74
N ALA A 187 1.44 -4.67 17.61
CA ALA A 187 0.45 -5.65 18.05
C ALA A 187 0.69 -6.99 17.36
N ALA A 188 0.74 -6.99 16.03
CA ALA A 188 0.92 -8.21 15.25
C ALA A 188 2.22 -8.96 15.62
N LEU A 189 3.33 -8.24 15.81
CA LEU A 189 4.61 -8.82 16.23
C LEU A 189 4.56 -9.36 17.66
N ALA A 190 3.92 -8.64 18.58
CA ALA A 190 3.83 -9.03 19.98
C ALA A 190 2.94 -10.27 20.18
N THR A 191 1.86 -10.39 19.41
CA THR A 191 0.91 -11.51 19.51
C THR A 191 1.21 -12.65 18.54
N ARG A 192 2.09 -12.42 17.55
CA ARG A 192 2.31 -13.33 16.41
C ARG A 192 1.01 -13.68 15.68
N THR A 193 0.10 -12.71 15.58
CA THR A 193 -1.17 -12.85 14.87
C THR A 193 -1.36 -11.71 13.88
N ARG A 194 -1.95 -12.02 12.73
CA ARG A 194 -2.26 -10.99 11.72
C ARG A 194 -3.49 -10.22 12.17
N CYS A 195 -3.31 -8.96 12.57
CA CYS A 195 -4.43 -8.08 12.85
C CYS A 195 -5.15 -7.71 11.53
N PRO A 196 -6.49 -7.58 11.52
CA PRO A 196 -7.21 -7.23 10.30
C PRO A 196 -7.06 -5.75 9.91
N GLY A 197 -6.75 -4.86 10.87
CA GLY A 197 -6.68 -3.42 10.64
C GLY A 197 -6.17 -2.61 11.84
N LYS A 198 -6.03 -1.30 11.65
CA LYS A 198 -5.43 -0.35 12.61
C LYS A 198 -6.33 -0.17 13.85
N THR A 199 -7.63 0.04 13.64
CA THR A 199 -8.67 0.15 14.68
C THR A 199 -8.75 -1.14 15.49
N ALA A 200 -8.73 -2.30 14.82
CA ALA A 200 -8.76 -3.59 15.50
C ALA A 200 -7.54 -3.77 16.42
N ALA A 201 -6.35 -3.39 15.97
CA ALA A 201 -5.14 -3.47 16.78
C ALA A 201 -5.19 -2.57 18.02
N LEU A 202 -5.66 -1.33 17.90
CA LEU A 202 -5.86 -0.41 19.03
C LEU A 202 -6.94 -0.90 20.02
N THR A 203 -7.93 -1.64 19.54
CA THR A 203 -8.98 -2.22 20.38
C THR A 203 -8.53 -3.49 21.10
N GLN A 204 -7.82 -4.37 20.40
CA GLN A 204 -7.54 -5.73 20.88
C GLN A 204 -6.22 -5.86 21.63
N TRP A 205 -5.22 -5.03 21.31
CA TRP A 205 -3.91 -5.09 21.94
C TRP A 205 -3.62 -3.83 22.74
N ARG A 206 -3.91 -3.92 24.05
CA ARG A 206 -3.70 -2.87 25.05
C ARG A 206 -2.87 -3.42 26.20
N PRO A 207 -1.54 -3.49 26.05
CA PRO A 207 -0.69 -3.99 27.13
C PRO A 207 -0.74 -3.04 28.33
N ASP A 208 -0.53 -3.58 29.54
CA ASP A 208 -0.70 -2.84 30.80
C ASP A 208 -0.11 -1.43 30.79
N GLY A 209 -0.95 -0.46 31.15
CA GLY A 209 -0.59 0.95 31.22
C GLY A 209 -0.69 1.71 29.89
N LEU A 210 -1.14 1.06 28.82
CA LEU A 210 -1.29 1.70 27.50
C LEU A 210 -2.75 1.94 27.07
N ASP A 211 -3.75 1.53 27.86
CA ASP A 211 -5.18 1.69 27.56
C ASP A 211 -5.56 3.14 27.25
N GLY A 212 -5.11 4.08 28.11
CA GLY A 212 -5.39 5.50 27.93
C GLY A 212 -4.83 6.09 26.63
N TYR A 213 -3.71 5.55 26.13
CA TYR A 213 -3.19 5.95 24.82
C TYR A 213 -4.07 5.37 23.70
N ALA A 214 -4.38 4.07 23.75
CA ALA A 214 -5.21 3.43 22.74
C ALA A 214 -6.58 4.13 22.62
N GLU A 215 -7.23 4.42 23.75
CA GLU A 215 -8.50 5.15 23.78
C GLU A 215 -8.37 6.58 23.22
N LEU A 216 -7.31 7.30 23.57
CA LEU A 216 -7.08 8.65 23.07
C LEU A 216 -7.02 8.67 21.53
N PHE A 217 -6.32 7.71 20.92
CA PHE A 217 -6.18 7.66 19.46
C PHE A 217 -7.43 7.10 18.76
N LEU A 218 -8.15 6.17 19.40
CA LEU A 218 -9.46 5.71 18.91
C LEU A 218 -10.48 6.86 18.89
N ARG A 219 -10.55 7.68 19.94
CA ARG A 219 -11.44 8.86 19.98
C ARG A 219 -11.08 9.94 18.95
N HIS A 220 -9.90 9.90 18.36
CA HIS A 220 -9.55 10.76 17.22
C HIS A 220 -10.09 10.25 15.88
N ALA A 221 -10.69 9.06 15.84
CA ALA A 221 -11.55 8.65 14.73
C ALA A 221 -13.01 9.10 14.90
N ASP A 222 -13.43 9.44 16.12
CA ASP A 222 -14.81 9.83 16.40
C ASP A 222 -14.94 11.36 16.30
N ASP A 223 -15.75 11.83 15.35
CA ASP A 223 -16.08 13.26 15.12
C ASP A 223 -17.05 13.80 16.19
N GLY A 224 -16.72 13.62 17.47
CA GLY A 224 -17.53 14.10 18.60
C GLY A 224 -17.44 15.62 18.76
N PRO A 225 -18.58 16.36 18.82
CA PRO A 225 -18.60 17.82 18.94
C PRO A 225 -18.02 18.37 20.25
N ASP A 226 -17.87 17.54 21.29
CA ASP A 226 -17.39 17.95 22.62
C ASP A 226 -15.88 17.73 22.86
N ALA A 227 -15.17 17.15 21.89
CA ALA A 227 -13.74 16.93 22.02
C ALA A 227 -12.98 18.23 21.73
N HIS A 228 -12.45 18.90 22.76
CA HIS A 228 -11.47 19.98 22.56
C HIS A 228 -10.20 19.37 21.93
N PRO A 229 -9.95 19.55 20.61
CA PRO A 229 -8.94 18.76 19.93
C PRO A 229 -7.57 19.27 20.36
N ARG A 230 -6.75 18.39 20.95
CA ARG A 230 -5.36 18.71 21.25
C ARG A 230 -4.64 19.06 19.94
N GLY A 231 -3.78 20.08 19.98
CA GLY A 231 -3.04 20.50 18.79
C GLY A 231 -2.14 19.37 18.22
N PRO A 232 -1.89 19.32 16.89
CA PRO A 232 -1.14 18.23 16.25
C PRO A 232 0.25 17.97 16.86
N ARG A 233 0.95 19.03 17.30
CA ARG A 233 2.27 18.91 17.95
C ARG A 233 2.20 18.22 19.31
N HIS A 234 1.16 18.49 20.09
CA HIS A 234 0.95 17.80 21.36
C HIS A 234 0.65 16.32 21.09
N LEU A 235 -0.27 16.06 20.16
CA LEU A 235 -0.63 14.70 19.77
C LEU A 235 0.59 13.89 19.28
N LEU A 236 1.49 14.51 18.51
CA LEU A 236 2.70 13.86 18.03
C LEU A 236 3.65 13.47 19.18
N ARG A 237 3.83 14.36 20.17
CA ARG A 237 4.61 14.01 21.37
C ARG A 237 3.99 12.84 22.13
N THR A 238 2.67 12.86 22.30
CA THR A 238 1.93 11.75 22.92
C THR A 238 2.11 10.45 22.13
N ALA A 239 2.08 10.52 20.80
CA ALA A 239 2.28 9.37 19.92
C ALA A 239 3.70 8.78 20.08
N HIS A 240 4.74 9.61 20.16
CA HIS A 240 6.10 9.12 20.41
C HIS A 240 6.23 8.39 21.75
N VAL A 241 5.62 8.93 22.82
CA VAL A 241 5.63 8.28 24.14
C VAL A 241 4.91 6.93 24.08
N ALA A 242 3.71 6.92 23.48
CA ALA A 242 2.89 5.73 23.33
C ALA A 242 3.60 4.64 22.53
N LEU A 243 4.19 4.98 21.39
CA LEU A 243 4.97 4.05 20.57
C LEU A 243 6.24 3.59 21.27
N GLY A 244 6.97 4.47 21.95
CA GLY A 244 8.13 4.08 22.74
C GLY A 244 7.79 3.06 23.83
N ALA A 245 6.59 3.16 24.41
CA ALA A 245 6.09 2.19 25.38
C ALA A 245 5.61 0.88 24.75
N ALA A 246 4.87 0.95 23.64
CA ALA A 246 4.42 -0.22 22.89
C ALA A 246 5.60 -1.04 22.35
N MET A 247 6.65 -0.38 21.85
CA MET A 247 7.84 -1.03 21.30
C MET A 247 8.62 -1.86 22.34
N ARG A 248 8.54 -1.53 23.64
CA ARG A 248 9.13 -2.36 24.70
C ARG A 248 8.42 -3.70 24.89
N ARG A 249 7.24 -3.88 24.26
CA ARG A 249 6.47 -5.14 24.29
C ARG A 249 6.63 -5.95 23.00
N VAL A 250 7.37 -5.43 22.02
CA VAL A 250 7.65 -6.12 20.76
C VAL A 250 8.88 -7.00 20.97
N PRO A 251 8.80 -8.32 20.72
CA PRO A 251 9.97 -9.20 20.81
C PRO A 251 11.07 -8.80 19.81
N ASP A 252 12.31 -9.04 20.20
CA ASP A 252 13.44 -8.94 19.27
C ASP A 252 13.28 -9.93 18.12
N ALA A 253 13.89 -9.63 16.98
CA ALA A 253 13.84 -10.52 15.83
C ALA A 253 14.57 -11.82 16.18
N ALA A 254 13.86 -12.94 16.08
CA ALA A 254 14.52 -14.25 16.17
C ALA A 254 15.48 -14.40 14.98
N SER A 255 16.71 -14.82 15.23
CA SER A 255 17.64 -15.23 14.18
C SER A 255 17.23 -16.62 13.70
N THR A 256 16.23 -16.71 12.83
CA THR A 256 15.93 -17.94 12.13
C THR A 256 16.48 -17.85 10.73
N ALA A 257 17.26 -18.88 10.36
CA ALA A 257 17.75 -19.11 9.02
C ALA A 257 17.16 -20.44 8.58
N SER A 258 16.04 -20.42 7.83
CA SER A 258 15.67 -21.56 6.98
C SER A 258 14.54 -21.28 5.98
N GLU A 259 14.74 -21.88 4.79
CA GLU A 259 13.84 -22.15 3.65
C GLU A 259 13.57 -21.00 2.65
N ASP A 260 14.51 -20.85 1.71
CA ASP A 260 14.59 -19.77 0.71
C ASP A 260 13.56 -19.82 -0.43
N LYS A 261 12.98 -20.97 -0.78
CA LYS A 261 12.27 -21.12 -2.07
C LYS A 261 10.84 -20.54 -2.07
N GLU A 262 10.02 -20.83 -1.08
CA GLU A 262 8.63 -20.32 -1.02
C GLU A 262 8.60 -18.80 -0.80
N HIS A 263 9.56 -18.29 -0.02
CA HIS A 263 9.80 -16.86 0.16
C HIS A 263 10.20 -16.17 -1.15
N THR A 264 11.08 -16.79 -1.96
CA THR A 264 11.50 -16.25 -3.26
C THR A 264 10.31 -16.02 -4.20
N HIS A 265 9.35 -16.97 -4.27
CA HIS A 265 8.16 -16.80 -5.11
C HIS A 265 7.26 -15.66 -4.62
N THR A 266 7.03 -15.58 -3.30
CA THR A 266 6.25 -14.50 -2.71
C THR A 266 6.91 -13.15 -2.91
N ASP A 267 8.22 -13.05 -2.69
CA ASP A 267 8.99 -11.82 -2.88
C ASP A 267 8.99 -11.37 -4.35
N TRP A 268 9.07 -12.31 -5.29
CA TRP A 268 8.91 -12.04 -6.72
C TRP A 268 7.52 -11.48 -7.03
N VAL A 269 6.45 -12.18 -6.63
CA VAL A 269 5.07 -11.78 -6.94
C VAL A 269 4.70 -10.46 -6.28
N MET A 270 5.13 -10.23 -5.03
CA MET A 270 4.93 -8.95 -4.36
C MET A 270 5.67 -7.81 -5.07
N THR A 271 6.91 -8.06 -5.51
CA THR A 271 7.70 -7.05 -6.25
C THR A 271 7.11 -6.79 -7.64
N ALA A 272 6.77 -7.83 -8.40
CA ALA A 272 6.11 -7.70 -9.69
C ALA A 272 4.75 -7.00 -9.55
N GLY A 273 3.94 -7.40 -8.57
CA GLY A 273 2.64 -6.80 -8.27
C GLY A 273 2.71 -5.29 -8.06
N MET A 274 3.72 -4.85 -7.31
CA MET A 274 4.00 -3.44 -7.12
C MET A 274 4.51 -2.74 -8.39
N LEU A 275 5.38 -3.39 -9.17
CA LEU A 275 5.98 -2.80 -10.37
C LEU A 275 4.98 -2.70 -11.55
N ARG A 276 4.00 -3.60 -11.61
CA ARG A 276 2.95 -3.65 -12.65
C ARG A 276 2.11 -2.39 -12.78
N VAL A 277 2.04 -1.57 -11.73
CA VAL A 277 1.25 -0.32 -11.70
C VAL A 277 2.13 0.94 -11.76
N ARG A 278 3.46 0.79 -11.86
CA ARG A 278 4.39 1.93 -11.74
C ARG A 278 4.30 2.89 -12.91
N VAL A 279 4.16 2.38 -14.13
CA VAL A 279 3.99 3.24 -15.30
C VAL A 279 2.74 4.11 -15.12
N ALA A 280 1.61 3.54 -14.65
CA ALA A 280 0.39 4.32 -14.42
C ALA A 280 0.58 5.40 -13.35
N ARG A 281 1.26 5.06 -12.24
CA ARG A 281 1.61 6.02 -11.17
C ARG A 281 2.48 7.15 -11.68
N TRP A 282 3.52 6.84 -12.44
CA TRP A 282 4.44 7.85 -12.94
C TRP A 282 3.78 8.75 -13.98
N LEU A 283 2.96 8.20 -14.89
CA LEU A 283 2.17 8.99 -15.84
C LEU A 283 1.25 9.96 -15.10
N TYR A 284 0.48 9.48 -14.12
CA TYR A 284 -0.40 10.33 -13.31
C TYR A 284 0.36 11.40 -12.53
N TYR A 285 1.55 11.10 -11.98
CA TYR A 285 2.30 12.13 -11.26
C TYR A 285 2.93 13.18 -12.17
N LEU A 286 3.34 12.79 -13.38
CA LEU A 286 3.97 13.70 -14.34
C LEU A 286 2.95 14.58 -15.06
N ASP A 287 1.73 14.08 -15.22
CA ASP A 287 0.60 14.78 -15.86
C ASP A 287 -0.68 14.61 -15.03
N PRO A 288 -0.75 15.23 -13.83
CA PRO A 288 -1.91 15.09 -12.97
C PRO A 288 -3.08 15.96 -13.46
N PRO A 289 -4.34 15.61 -13.14
CA PRO A 289 -5.49 16.45 -13.42
C PRO A 289 -5.35 17.88 -12.85
N PRO A 290 -5.99 18.89 -13.46
CA PRO A 290 -5.93 20.27 -12.97
C PRO A 290 -6.30 20.41 -11.49
N GLY A 291 -5.42 21.05 -10.74
CA GLY A 291 -5.60 21.29 -9.30
C GLY A 291 -5.23 20.12 -8.39
N VAL A 292 -4.59 19.09 -8.92
CA VAL A 292 -3.95 18.01 -8.15
C VAL A 292 -2.45 18.30 -8.04
N ALA A 293 -1.91 18.20 -6.82
CA ALA A 293 -0.47 18.30 -6.56
C ALA A 293 0.13 16.91 -6.37
N THR A 294 1.25 16.63 -7.05
CA THR A 294 1.89 15.30 -7.07
C THR A 294 3.37 15.33 -6.73
N GLU A 295 3.98 16.50 -6.49
CA GLU A 295 5.42 16.65 -6.25
C GLU A 295 5.88 15.92 -4.99
N CYS A 296 5.02 15.87 -3.96
CA CYS A 296 5.30 15.07 -2.77
C CYS A 296 5.25 13.57 -3.07
N LEU A 297 4.38 13.12 -3.98
CA LEU A 297 4.22 11.72 -4.38
C LEU A 297 5.42 11.27 -5.21
N ILE A 298 5.91 12.12 -6.13
CA ILE A 298 7.16 11.89 -6.87
C ILE A 298 8.31 11.64 -5.90
N ARG A 299 8.50 12.49 -4.88
CA ARG A 299 9.58 12.31 -3.89
C ARG A 299 9.42 11.03 -3.07
N ARG A 300 8.18 10.63 -2.77
CA ARG A 300 7.87 9.41 -2.01
C ARG A 300 8.19 8.13 -2.79
N GLU A 301 8.15 8.15 -4.12
CA GLU A 301 8.50 6.98 -4.95
C GLU A 301 9.89 6.42 -4.65
N ALA A 302 10.88 7.26 -4.31
CA ALA A 302 12.23 6.80 -4.02
C ALA A 302 12.27 5.73 -2.91
N LYS A 303 11.35 5.78 -1.93
CA LYS A 303 11.26 4.78 -0.88
C LYS A 303 10.82 3.42 -1.42
N GLU A 304 9.75 3.41 -2.22
CA GLU A 304 9.18 2.20 -2.80
C GLU A 304 10.15 1.56 -3.81
N LEU A 305 10.81 2.39 -4.64
CA LEU A 305 11.79 1.92 -5.62
C LEU A 305 13.07 1.38 -4.97
N ARG A 306 13.54 1.96 -3.87
CA ARG A 306 14.63 1.35 -3.08
C ARG A 306 14.22 0.00 -2.49
N SER A 307 12.99 -0.12 -2.02
CA SER A 307 12.48 -1.42 -1.53
C SER A 307 12.45 -2.45 -2.66
N ALA A 308 11.95 -2.07 -3.84
CA ALA A 308 11.94 -2.92 -5.03
C ALA A 308 13.35 -3.38 -5.41
N ALA A 309 14.29 -2.44 -5.50
CA ALA A 309 15.68 -2.73 -5.82
C ALA A 309 16.35 -3.64 -4.78
N GLY A 310 16.04 -3.45 -3.49
CA GLY A 310 16.53 -4.33 -2.43
C GLY A 310 16.07 -5.78 -2.63
N THR A 311 14.78 -5.99 -2.88
CA THR A 311 14.23 -7.32 -3.13
C THR A 311 14.78 -7.92 -4.44
N LEU A 312 14.85 -7.15 -5.53
CA LEU A 312 15.40 -7.63 -6.80
C LEU A 312 16.88 -8.02 -6.67
N ASN A 313 17.68 -7.28 -5.90
CA ASN A 313 19.06 -7.66 -5.61
C ASN A 313 19.15 -8.99 -4.84
N ALA A 314 18.26 -9.22 -3.87
CA ALA A 314 18.20 -10.49 -3.16
C ALA A 314 17.77 -11.63 -4.10
N LEU A 315 16.77 -11.41 -4.95
CA LEU A 315 16.31 -12.38 -5.95
C LEU A 315 17.35 -12.65 -7.04
N ALA A 316 18.26 -11.71 -7.29
CA ALA A 316 19.33 -11.83 -8.28
C ALA A 316 20.54 -12.64 -7.79
N ALA A 317 20.55 -13.10 -6.54
CA ALA A 317 21.70 -13.77 -5.92
C ALA A 317 22.32 -14.82 -6.85
N ASP A 318 23.64 -14.72 -7.06
CA ASP A 318 24.49 -15.54 -7.94
C ASP A 318 24.16 -15.55 -9.44
N ALA A 319 23.03 -14.97 -9.89
CA ALA A 319 22.64 -14.83 -11.30
C ALA A 319 22.72 -16.12 -12.15
N THR A 320 22.54 -17.28 -11.53
CA THR A 320 22.76 -18.60 -12.14
C THR A 320 21.55 -19.12 -12.90
N THR A 321 20.34 -18.81 -12.44
CA THR A 321 19.08 -19.23 -13.08
C THR A 321 18.54 -18.14 -14.02
N PRO A 322 17.69 -18.49 -15.00
CA PRO A 322 17.00 -17.49 -15.83
C PRO A 322 16.25 -16.43 -15.01
N ALA A 323 15.54 -16.85 -13.96
CA ALA A 323 14.83 -15.95 -13.05
C ALA A 323 15.78 -14.99 -12.32
N GLN A 324 16.90 -15.48 -11.78
CA GLN A 324 17.91 -14.63 -11.12
C GLN A 324 18.53 -13.62 -12.10
N ARG A 325 18.84 -14.03 -13.33
CA ARG A 325 19.32 -13.11 -14.38
C ARG A 325 18.28 -12.06 -14.74
N LEU A 326 17.01 -12.44 -14.84
CA LEU A 326 15.93 -11.52 -15.12
C LEU A 326 15.73 -10.51 -13.97
N ALA A 327 15.80 -10.95 -12.71
CA ALA A 327 15.80 -10.06 -11.54
C ALA A 327 17.00 -9.10 -11.57
N ALA A 328 18.20 -9.60 -11.88
CA ALA A 328 19.40 -8.76 -12.02
C ALA A 328 19.24 -7.68 -13.08
N ARG A 329 18.71 -8.04 -14.27
CA ARG A 329 18.40 -7.08 -15.34
C ARG A 329 17.39 -6.04 -14.85
N MET A 330 16.30 -6.48 -14.22
CA MET A 330 15.28 -5.56 -13.68
C MET A 330 15.85 -4.61 -12.62
N THR A 331 16.76 -5.05 -11.75
CA THR A 331 17.43 -4.17 -10.79
C THR A 331 18.09 -2.97 -11.47
N THR A 332 18.75 -3.18 -12.62
CA THR A 332 19.41 -2.09 -13.37
C THR A 332 18.44 -1.08 -13.95
N LEU A 333 17.15 -1.41 -14.04
CA LEU A 333 16.09 -0.54 -14.56
C LEU A 333 15.39 0.27 -13.45
N ILE A 334 15.68 0.01 -12.17
CA ILE A 334 15.09 0.72 -11.04
C ILE A 334 15.97 1.89 -10.63
N PRO A 335 15.46 3.15 -10.64
CA PRO A 335 16.24 4.27 -10.13
C PRO A 335 16.39 4.18 -8.61
N THR A 336 17.62 4.28 -8.11
CA THR A 336 17.95 4.13 -6.68
C THR A 336 18.20 5.46 -5.96
N GLY A 337 18.38 6.55 -6.71
CA GLY A 337 18.61 7.90 -6.19
C GLY A 337 17.32 8.64 -5.78
N PRO A 338 17.43 9.95 -5.48
CA PRO A 338 16.26 10.81 -5.31
C PRO A 338 15.38 10.79 -6.56
N THR A 339 14.08 10.70 -6.35
CA THR A 339 13.10 10.75 -7.43
C THR A 339 12.65 12.19 -7.68
N THR A 340 12.73 12.58 -8.95
CA THR A 340 12.26 13.86 -9.49
C THR A 340 11.41 13.58 -10.73
N ALA A 341 10.69 14.58 -11.25
CA ALA A 341 9.97 14.43 -12.52
C ALA A 341 10.91 13.95 -13.65
N GLY A 342 12.10 14.54 -13.75
CA GLY A 342 13.12 14.10 -14.72
C GLY A 342 13.57 12.64 -14.52
N THR A 343 13.73 12.20 -13.27
CA THR A 343 14.05 10.80 -12.95
C THR A 343 12.95 9.85 -13.43
N LEU A 344 11.67 10.20 -13.23
CA LEU A 344 10.55 9.38 -13.66
C LEU A 344 10.42 9.34 -15.18
N CYS A 345 10.58 10.48 -15.87
CA CYS A 345 10.61 10.52 -17.34
C CYS A 345 11.73 9.64 -17.91
N ALA A 346 12.93 9.70 -17.33
CA ALA A 346 14.05 8.87 -17.74
C ALA A 346 13.79 7.37 -17.50
N ALA A 347 13.17 7.03 -16.36
CA ALA A 347 12.78 5.66 -16.04
C ALA A 347 11.72 5.11 -17.01
N LEU A 348 10.68 5.90 -17.33
CA LEU A 348 9.68 5.54 -18.35
C LEU A 348 10.33 5.26 -19.71
N ALA A 349 11.19 6.17 -20.17
CA ALA A 349 11.89 5.99 -21.44
C ALA A 349 12.82 4.77 -21.43
N LEU A 350 13.47 4.47 -20.30
CA LEU A 350 14.30 3.29 -20.14
C LEU A 350 13.47 2.00 -20.17
N TRP A 351 12.36 1.95 -19.44
CA TRP A 351 11.46 0.80 -19.40
C TRP A 351 10.85 0.52 -20.78
N HIS A 352 10.49 1.57 -21.53
CA HIS A 352 10.04 1.43 -22.91
C HIS A 352 11.12 0.80 -23.82
N ARG A 353 12.38 1.26 -23.72
CA ARG A 353 13.49 0.66 -24.48
C ARG A 353 13.81 -0.78 -24.07
N GLN A 354 13.55 -1.13 -22.81
CA GLN A 354 13.80 -2.45 -22.23
C GLN A 354 12.50 -3.25 -22.04
N ARG A 355 11.50 -2.97 -22.90
CA ARG A 355 10.13 -3.46 -22.73
C ARG A 355 10.03 -4.97 -22.64
N SER A 356 10.82 -5.74 -23.41
CA SER A 356 10.83 -7.20 -23.31
C SER A 356 11.20 -7.67 -21.91
N THR A 357 12.31 -7.16 -21.35
CA THR A 357 12.77 -7.49 -19.99
C THR A 357 11.72 -7.13 -18.93
N VAL A 358 11.11 -5.95 -19.06
CA VAL A 358 10.06 -5.51 -18.15
C VAL A 358 8.82 -6.41 -18.26
N GLN A 359 8.34 -6.67 -19.48
CA GLN A 359 7.18 -7.54 -19.69
C GLN A 359 7.42 -8.96 -19.17
N ASP A 360 8.59 -9.53 -19.43
CA ASP A 360 8.95 -10.87 -18.97
C ASP A 360 8.91 -10.97 -17.44
N PHE A 361 9.46 -9.98 -16.73
CA PHE A 361 9.44 -9.99 -15.27
C PHE A 361 8.03 -9.81 -14.69
N LEU A 362 7.23 -8.91 -15.28
CA LEU A 362 5.90 -8.60 -14.80
C LEU A 362 4.88 -9.70 -15.12
N SER A 363 5.11 -10.51 -16.16
CA SER A 363 4.14 -11.52 -16.60
C SER A 363 4.36 -12.91 -16.02
N HIS A 364 5.59 -13.24 -15.59
CA HIS A 364 5.98 -14.60 -15.20
C HIS A 364 6.27 -14.74 -13.71
N THR A 365 6.15 -15.96 -13.21
CA THR A 365 6.71 -16.35 -11.90
C THR A 365 8.13 -16.91 -12.08
N PRO A 366 8.92 -17.09 -11.00
CA PRO A 366 10.28 -17.63 -11.11
C PRO A 366 10.38 -18.98 -11.86
N GLY A 367 9.32 -19.81 -11.84
CA GLY A 367 9.28 -21.09 -12.53
C GLY A 367 9.05 -20.99 -14.04
N ASP A 368 8.52 -19.86 -14.52
CA ASP A 368 8.13 -19.64 -15.92
C ASP A 368 9.12 -18.75 -16.67
N ALA A 369 10.18 -18.27 -16.00
CA ALA A 369 11.16 -17.39 -16.60
C ALA A 369 12.01 -18.14 -17.65
N HIS A 370 11.90 -17.72 -18.92
CA HIS A 370 12.70 -18.24 -20.03
C HIS A 370 14.06 -17.51 -20.16
N PRO A 371 15.08 -18.13 -20.80
CA PRO A 371 16.44 -17.60 -20.92
C PRO A 371 16.57 -16.17 -21.47
#